data_AF-A0ABD8AML5-F1
#
_entry.id   AF-A0ABD8AML5-F1
#
_cell.length_a   1.000
_cell.length_b   1.000
_cell.length_c   1.000
_cell.angle_alpha   90.00
_cell.angle_beta   90.00
_cell.angle_gamma   90.00
#
_symmetry.space_group_name_H-M   'P 1'
#
loop_
_entity.id
_entity.type
_entity.pdbx_description
1 polymer ?
#
loop_
_entity_poly.entity_id
_entity_poly.type
_entity_poly.pdbx_seq_one_letter_code
_entity_poly.pdbx_strand_id
1 'polypeptide(L)'
;MANFKYVETITTSQDVLTKLKEEVTGFKSFPFESTAGESQEQNLWEVFYEEKDSSDRIQELILRGIMTIGTQATPITKHFYVSFINHALVPRVVAPVPAYEEHSTLTVQLLEGLEGSEPTTLPVTTRPTFKLTGHPVLYQWALENYTPTDRNKEKPVYMYVNVMNNRLAMVLVADPAVNFLDYKKSFLYAGALKPFKYNLNDVDGNVMLTAGAVIEEPDISQIATTGTYYYGQYTSAGNNTLQMLKTKSGIEFQQHYPSFITQAPPKGKAYQDPELGDTGLELEPQGFQASKWTSKYHLSPIYVVHPYEGYRGQFDNCIAVTKHNILHLDELIIDVEGKSWDQEVYRYFDTDTAQNFMNLSANQRMGVAILKEVRYTA
;
A
#
# COMPACT_ATOMS: atom_id res chain seq x y z
N MET A 1 13.77 11.09 13.90
CA MET A 1 12.88 12.14 13.39
C MET A 1 11.60 11.50 12.94
N ALA A 2 10.46 12.05 13.35
CA ALA A 2 9.17 11.67 12.79
C ALA A 2 9.03 12.32 11.40
N ASN A 3 9.31 11.58 10.34
CA ASN A 3 9.28 12.09 8.97
C ASN A 3 8.05 11.61 8.20
N PHE A 4 6.88 11.70 8.84
CA PHE A 4 5.62 11.28 8.26
C PHE A 4 4.46 12.18 8.69
N LYS A 5 3.43 12.24 7.84
CA LYS A 5 2.13 12.84 8.17
C LYS A 5 1.08 11.74 8.11
N TYR A 6 0.30 11.61 9.17
CA TYR A 6 -0.85 10.72 9.18
C TYR A 6 -2.14 11.54 9.06
N VAL A 7 -3.09 11.03 8.28
CA VAL A 7 -4.36 11.69 7.95
C VAL A 7 -5.50 10.69 8.13
N GLU A 8 -6.54 11.12 8.84
CA GLU A 8 -7.84 10.45 8.89
C GLU A 8 -8.88 11.46 8.40
N THR A 9 -9.56 11.15 7.30
CA THR A 9 -10.54 12.06 6.70
C THR A 9 -11.65 11.29 6.00
N ILE A 10 -12.72 12.00 5.66
CA ILE A 10 -13.86 11.45 4.92
C ILE A 10 -13.98 12.25 3.62
N THR A 11 -14.18 11.54 2.53
CA THR A 11 -14.43 12.10 1.20
C THR A 11 -15.56 11.34 0.51
N THR A 12 -15.84 11.64 -0.75
CA THR A 12 -16.71 10.84 -1.60
C THR A 12 -15.88 10.03 -2.59
N SER A 13 -16.48 9.02 -3.23
CA SER A 13 -15.74 8.22 -4.20
C SER A 13 -15.36 9.02 -5.45
N GLN A 14 -16.19 9.96 -5.89
CA GLN A 14 -15.87 10.86 -7.00
C GLN A 14 -14.78 11.90 -6.66
N ASP A 15 -14.63 12.28 -5.38
CA ASP A 15 -13.67 13.31 -4.94
C ASP A 15 -12.41 12.71 -4.27
N VAL A 16 -12.26 11.38 -4.31
CA VAL A 16 -11.17 10.69 -3.60
C VAL A 16 -9.78 11.13 -4.05
N LEU A 17 -9.56 11.34 -5.35
CA LEU A 17 -8.26 11.81 -5.87
C LEU A 17 -8.01 13.28 -5.56
N THR A 18 -9.05 14.12 -5.58
CA THR A 18 -8.95 15.52 -5.15
C THR A 18 -8.50 15.58 -3.68
N LYS A 19 -9.14 14.80 -2.81
CA LYS A 19 -8.76 14.73 -1.40
C LYS A 19 -7.36 14.15 -1.21
N LEU A 20 -6.99 13.11 -1.96
CA LEU A 20 -5.65 12.53 -1.90
C LEU A 20 -4.57 13.56 -2.26
N LYS A 21 -4.76 14.32 -3.35
CA LYS A 21 -3.86 15.41 -3.74
C LYS A 21 -3.68 16.42 -2.61
N GLU A 22 -4.79 16.92 -2.05
CA GLU A 22 -4.78 17.89 -0.94
C GLU A 22 -3.98 17.37 0.25
N GLU A 23 -4.19 16.12 0.64
CA GLU A 23 -3.58 15.56 1.84
C GLU A 23 -2.10 15.20 1.68
N VAL A 24 -1.68 14.79 0.48
CA VAL A 24 -0.30 14.41 0.15
C VAL A 24 0.57 15.61 -0.18
N THR A 25 0.04 16.62 -0.88
CA THR A 25 0.84 17.76 -1.39
C THR A 25 0.51 19.10 -0.71
N GLY A 26 -0.59 19.19 0.04
CA GLY A 26 -1.09 20.44 0.63
C GLY A 26 -0.34 20.93 1.89
N PHE A 27 0.78 20.32 2.25
CA PHE A 27 1.60 20.72 3.40
C PHE A 27 3.08 20.84 3.03
N LYS A 28 3.78 21.78 3.65
CA LYS A 28 5.18 22.13 3.30
C LYS A 28 6.22 21.23 3.97
N SER A 29 5.97 20.81 5.21
CA SER A 29 6.93 20.04 6.00
C SER A 29 6.23 19.07 6.94
N PHE A 30 6.88 17.95 7.24
CA PHE A 30 6.37 16.99 8.20
C PHE A 30 6.32 17.58 9.62
N PRO A 31 5.36 17.14 10.45
CA PRO A 31 5.39 17.42 11.89
C PRO A 31 6.71 16.93 12.50
N PHE A 32 7.32 17.71 13.39
CA PHE A 32 8.56 17.34 14.07
C PHE A 32 8.58 17.93 15.49
N GLU A 33 9.35 17.32 16.39
CA GLU A 33 9.54 17.81 17.76
C GLU A 33 10.94 18.39 17.96
N SER A 34 11.02 19.73 17.96
CA SER A 34 12.29 20.45 18.09
C SER A 34 12.99 20.19 19.44
N THR A 35 12.22 19.97 20.52
CA THR A 35 12.79 19.73 21.85
C THR A 35 13.45 18.35 21.96
N ALA A 36 13.05 17.41 21.10
CA ALA A 36 13.65 16.09 20.96
C ALA A 36 14.88 16.06 20.01
N GLY A 37 15.37 17.24 19.59
CA GLY A 37 16.52 17.37 18.70
C GLY A 37 16.22 17.00 17.25
N GLU A 38 14.95 16.97 16.86
CA GLU A 38 14.56 16.72 15.47
C GLU A 38 14.70 17.99 14.62
N SER A 39 15.04 17.80 13.35
CA SER A 39 15.02 18.88 12.36
C SER A 39 13.79 18.76 11.46
N GLN A 40 13.34 19.92 10.98
CA GLN A 40 12.22 20.00 10.05
C GLN A 40 12.59 19.34 8.72
N GLU A 41 11.80 18.35 8.30
CA GLU A 41 11.92 17.73 6.98
C GLU A 41 10.83 18.27 6.05
N GLN A 42 11.21 18.70 4.85
CA GLN A 42 10.26 19.21 3.86
C GLN A 42 9.49 18.06 3.21
N ASN A 43 8.24 18.33 2.85
CA ASN A 43 7.46 17.46 1.98
C ASN A 43 7.95 17.63 0.54
N LEU A 44 8.33 16.52 -0.09
CA LEU A 44 8.89 16.49 -1.44
C LEU A 44 7.92 15.87 -2.46
N TRP A 45 6.69 15.53 -2.03
CA TRP A 45 5.66 15.09 -2.96
C TRP A 45 5.16 16.24 -3.82
N GLU A 46 5.07 15.98 -5.12
CA GLU A 46 4.56 16.95 -6.09
C GLU A 46 3.52 16.32 -6.99
N VAL A 47 2.55 17.14 -7.42
CA VAL A 47 1.63 16.76 -8.49
C VAL A 47 2.41 16.84 -9.80
N PHE A 48 2.64 15.69 -10.42
CA PHE A 48 3.34 15.62 -11.70
C PHE A 48 2.39 15.95 -12.84
N TYR A 49 1.23 15.29 -12.88
CA TYR A 49 0.18 15.50 -13.86
C TYR A 49 -1.18 15.33 -13.17
N GLU A 50 -2.17 16.10 -13.60
CA GLU A 50 -3.56 15.88 -13.22
C GLU A 50 -4.47 16.09 -14.43
N GLU A 51 -5.47 15.23 -14.54
CA GLU A 51 -6.54 15.38 -15.50
C GLU A 51 -7.85 15.56 -14.74
N LYS A 52 -8.66 16.51 -15.18
CA LYS A 52 -9.92 16.86 -14.52
C LYS A 52 -11.10 16.66 -15.46
N ASP A 53 -12.25 16.34 -14.87
CA ASP A 53 -13.51 16.29 -15.58
C ASP A 53 -14.12 17.70 -15.76
N SER A 54 -15.31 17.77 -16.37
CA SER A 54 -16.04 19.03 -16.59
C SER A 54 -16.51 19.73 -15.30
N SER A 55 -16.45 19.06 -14.15
CA SER A 55 -16.82 19.57 -12.83
C SER A 55 -15.60 19.90 -11.97
N ASP A 56 -14.40 20.00 -12.56
CA ASP A 56 -13.12 20.24 -11.89
C ASP A 56 -12.69 19.14 -10.90
N ARG A 57 -13.27 17.93 -11.01
CA ARG A 57 -12.87 16.77 -10.20
C ARG A 57 -11.74 16.02 -10.87
N ILE A 58 -10.78 15.53 -10.09
CA ILE A 58 -9.60 14.84 -10.62
C ILE A 58 -9.95 13.41 -11.02
N GLN A 59 -9.75 13.08 -12.30
CA GLN A 59 -9.98 11.75 -12.87
C GLN A 59 -8.70 10.93 -13.04
N GLU A 60 -7.57 11.57 -13.34
CA GLU A 60 -6.23 10.96 -13.29
C GLU A 60 -5.31 11.86 -12.46
N LEU A 61 -4.54 11.26 -11.56
CA LEU A 61 -3.55 11.93 -10.74
C LEU A 61 -2.23 11.18 -10.83
N ILE A 62 -1.16 11.83 -11.27
CA ILE A 62 0.20 11.29 -11.21
C ILE A 62 0.97 12.06 -10.15
N LEU A 63 1.37 11.36 -9.09
CA LEU A 63 2.20 11.91 -8.03
C LEU A 63 3.66 11.53 -8.26
N ARG A 64 4.56 12.50 -8.05
CA ARG A 64 6.01 12.28 -8.01
C ARG A 64 6.47 12.19 -6.57
N GLY A 65 7.03 11.04 -6.20
CA GLY A 65 7.72 10.81 -4.93
C GLY A 65 9.23 10.78 -5.11
N ILE A 66 9.97 10.93 -4.02
CA ILE A 66 11.44 10.90 -4.02
C ILE A 66 11.93 9.82 -3.08
N MET A 67 12.65 8.84 -3.61
CA MET A 67 13.41 7.91 -2.80
C MET A 67 14.84 8.43 -2.64
N THR A 68 15.30 8.51 -1.40
CA THR A 68 16.72 8.71 -1.07
C THR A 68 17.18 7.46 -0.35
N ILE A 69 17.97 6.62 -1.03
CA ILE A 69 18.46 5.37 -0.46
C ILE A 69 19.96 5.24 -0.74
N GLY A 70 20.72 4.79 0.25
CA GLY A 70 22.17 4.64 0.14
C GLY A 70 22.82 4.76 1.51
N THR A 71 24.15 4.70 1.55
CA THR A 71 24.89 5.08 2.75
C THR A 71 24.94 6.60 2.87
N GLN A 72 25.20 7.15 4.06
CA GLN A 72 25.44 8.60 4.21
C GLN A 72 26.57 9.11 3.30
N ALA A 73 27.53 8.26 2.93
CA ALA A 73 28.63 8.61 2.06
C ALA A 73 28.25 8.63 0.56
N THR A 74 27.23 7.88 0.15
CA THR A 74 26.80 7.72 -1.25
C THR A 74 25.27 7.60 -1.35
N PRO A 75 24.51 8.68 -1.08
CA PRO A 75 23.06 8.67 -1.23
C PRO A 75 22.68 8.62 -2.72
N ILE A 76 21.79 7.70 -3.09
CA ILE A 76 21.14 7.68 -4.40
C ILE A 76 19.76 8.33 -4.22
N THR A 77 19.51 9.39 -4.98
CA THR A 77 18.20 10.04 -5.01
C THR A 77 17.55 9.79 -6.36
N LYS A 78 16.30 9.33 -6.35
CA LYS A 78 15.57 8.96 -7.55
C LYS A 78 14.09 9.32 -7.41
N HIS A 79 13.52 9.75 -8.53
CA HIS A 79 12.08 9.96 -8.63
C HIS A 79 11.38 8.67 -9.00
N PHE A 80 10.22 8.45 -8.40
CA PHE A 80 9.28 7.44 -8.82
C PHE A 80 7.90 8.08 -8.97
N TYR A 81 7.09 7.49 -9.83
CA TYR A 81 5.81 8.06 -10.23
C TYR A 81 4.70 7.05 -9.97
N VAL A 82 3.61 7.52 -9.37
CA VAL A 82 2.43 6.68 -9.11
C VAL A 82 1.23 7.35 -9.77
N SER A 83 0.63 6.68 -10.74
CA SER A 83 -0.63 7.12 -11.36
C SER A 83 -1.81 6.49 -10.63
N PHE A 84 -2.85 7.29 -10.45
CA PHE A 84 -4.14 6.91 -9.92
C PHE A 84 -5.22 7.34 -10.92
N ILE A 85 -6.10 6.44 -11.32
CA ILE A 85 -7.25 6.71 -12.19
C ILE A 85 -8.53 6.41 -11.42
N ASN A 86 -9.46 7.36 -11.39
CA ASN A 86 -10.74 7.22 -10.68
C ASN A 86 -11.85 6.68 -11.58
N HIS A 87 -12.25 5.43 -11.34
CA HIS A 87 -13.28 4.80 -12.14
C HIS A 87 -14.71 5.23 -11.80
N ALA A 88 -14.89 5.99 -10.71
CA ALA A 88 -16.14 6.71 -10.46
C ALA A 88 -16.41 7.86 -11.45
N LEU A 89 -15.37 8.30 -12.18
CA LEU A 89 -15.43 9.38 -13.17
C LEU A 89 -15.13 8.88 -14.59
N VAL A 90 -14.19 7.94 -14.73
CA VAL A 90 -13.74 7.41 -16.02
C VAL A 90 -13.99 5.90 -16.09
N PRO A 91 -14.89 5.42 -16.97
CA PRO A 91 -15.12 4.00 -17.14
C PRO A 91 -13.82 3.26 -17.47
N ARG A 92 -13.62 2.11 -16.82
CA ARG A 92 -12.45 1.28 -17.11
C ARG A 92 -12.53 0.68 -18.52
N VAL A 93 -11.42 0.72 -19.25
CA VAL A 93 -11.34 0.28 -20.67
C VAL A 93 -10.77 -1.15 -20.81
N VAL A 94 -10.53 -1.87 -19.70
CA VAL A 94 -10.06 -3.26 -19.77
C VAL A 94 -11.22 -4.25 -19.93
N ALA A 95 -10.98 -5.29 -20.72
CA ALA A 95 -11.91 -6.38 -20.94
C ALA A 95 -11.81 -7.45 -19.81
N PRO A 96 -12.94 -7.98 -19.31
CA PRO A 96 -14.31 -7.57 -19.64
C PRO A 96 -14.66 -6.23 -18.99
N VAL A 97 -15.34 -5.37 -19.77
CA VAL A 97 -15.93 -4.13 -19.25
C VAL A 97 -16.98 -4.54 -18.21
N PRO A 98 -16.97 -3.95 -17.00
CA PRO A 98 -17.98 -4.24 -15.99
C PRO A 98 -19.39 -3.99 -16.50
N ALA A 99 -20.34 -4.85 -16.12
CA ALA A 99 -21.76 -4.68 -16.45
C ALA A 99 -22.48 -3.67 -15.54
N TYR A 100 -21.73 -2.98 -14.68
CA TYR A 100 -22.18 -2.02 -13.68
C TYR A 100 -21.31 -0.76 -13.75
N GLU A 101 -21.84 0.37 -13.26
CA GLU A 101 -21.06 1.59 -13.14
C GLU A 101 -20.09 1.45 -11.96
N GLU A 102 -18.79 1.54 -12.24
CA GLU A 102 -17.78 1.60 -11.20
C GLU A 102 -17.92 2.92 -10.43
N HIS A 103 -17.84 2.85 -9.12
CA HIS A 103 -18.01 3.97 -8.20
C HIS A 103 -17.13 3.86 -6.95
N SER A 104 -16.34 2.80 -6.79
CA SER A 104 -15.54 2.46 -5.62
C SER A 104 -14.26 1.70 -6.01
N THR A 105 -13.73 2.06 -7.18
CA THR A 105 -12.55 1.45 -7.81
C THR A 105 -11.60 2.53 -8.30
N LEU A 106 -10.33 2.42 -7.90
CA LEU A 106 -9.19 3.11 -8.52
C LEU A 106 -8.33 2.11 -9.28
N THR A 107 -7.73 2.54 -10.38
CA THR A 107 -6.55 1.86 -10.92
C THR A 107 -5.31 2.61 -10.46
N VAL A 108 -4.32 1.88 -9.95
CA VAL A 108 -3.05 2.41 -9.49
C VAL A 108 -1.92 1.78 -10.29
N GLN A 109 -0.96 2.58 -10.75
CA GLN A 109 0.13 2.08 -11.58
C GLN A 109 1.45 2.72 -11.15
N LEU A 110 2.49 1.88 -11.03
CA LEU A 110 3.85 2.34 -10.82
C LEU A 110 4.51 2.64 -12.16
N LEU A 111 5.09 3.83 -12.29
CA LEU A 111 5.67 4.34 -13.52
C LEU A 111 7.14 4.72 -13.28
N GLU A 112 8.02 4.38 -14.21
CA GLU A 112 9.45 4.70 -14.13
C GLU A 112 10.00 5.23 -15.45
N GLY A 113 10.88 6.22 -15.32
CA GLY A 113 11.72 6.71 -16.41
C GLY A 113 10.93 7.48 -17.46
N LEU A 114 10.78 8.79 -17.26
CA LEU A 114 10.13 9.66 -18.23
C LEU A 114 10.75 9.51 -19.64
N GLU A 115 9.90 9.50 -20.67
CA GLU A 115 10.36 9.66 -22.04
C GLU A 115 10.66 11.15 -22.31
N GLY A 116 11.93 11.46 -22.58
CA GLY A 116 12.40 12.83 -22.78
C GLY A 116 13.09 13.42 -21.54
N SER A 117 13.22 14.75 -21.51
CA SER A 117 13.83 15.49 -20.40
C SER A 117 12.82 15.73 -19.28
N GLU A 118 13.27 15.68 -18.03
CA GLU A 118 12.48 16.09 -16.87
C GLU A 118 11.95 17.53 -17.07
N PRO A 119 10.64 17.78 -16.84
CA PRO A 119 10.05 19.10 -16.99
C PRO A 119 10.59 20.06 -15.93
N THR A 120 10.74 21.33 -16.31
CA THR A 120 11.22 22.39 -15.39
C THR A 120 10.11 23.00 -14.54
N THR A 121 8.84 22.75 -14.88
CA THR A 121 7.65 23.26 -14.17
C THR A 121 6.64 22.14 -14.00
N LEU A 122 6.05 22.05 -12.81
CA LEU A 122 4.98 21.13 -12.45
C LEU A 122 3.76 21.88 -11.93
N PRO A 123 2.54 21.33 -12.09
CA PRO A 123 2.20 20.13 -12.84
C PRO A 123 2.37 20.32 -14.35
N VAL A 124 2.66 19.24 -15.10
CA VAL A 124 2.65 19.28 -16.56
C VAL A 124 1.22 19.32 -17.10
N THR A 125 1.00 20.01 -18.22
CA THR A 125 -0.33 20.18 -18.82
C THR A 125 -0.73 19.07 -19.78
N THR A 126 0.22 18.25 -20.22
CA THR A 126 0.01 17.15 -21.16
C THR A 126 0.44 15.86 -20.50
N ARG A 127 -0.36 14.80 -20.66
CA ARG A 127 -0.07 13.50 -20.09
C ARG A 127 1.31 13.00 -20.56
N PRO A 128 2.26 12.77 -19.65
CA PRO A 128 3.60 12.32 -20.00
C PRO A 128 3.63 10.83 -20.36
N THR A 129 4.63 10.43 -21.16
CA THR A 129 4.92 9.03 -21.46
C THR A 129 6.08 8.55 -20.60
N PHE A 130 6.00 7.31 -20.12
CA PHE A 130 7.02 6.67 -19.31
C PHE A 130 7.58 5.46 -20.06
N LYS A 131 8.88 5.21 -19.91
CA LYS A 131 9.58 4.08 -20.51
C LYS A 131 9.09 2.75 -19.96
N LEU A 132 8.76 2.73 -18.66
CA LEU A 132 8.39 1.55 -17.91
C LEU A 132 7.10 1.79 -17.14
N THR A 133 6.17 0.87 -17.28
CA THR A 133 4.86 0.93 -16.64
C THR A 133 4.49 -0.45 -16.10
N GLY A 134 4.28 -0.54 -14.79
CA GLY A 134 3.87 -1.79 -14.16
C GLY A 134 2.48 -2.23 -14.60
N HIS A 135 2.11 -3.48 -14.34
CA HIS A 135 0.73 -3.90 -14.56
C HIS A 135 -0.22 -3.04 -13.70
N PRO A 136 -1.35 -2.54 -14.26
CA PRO A 136 -2.33 -1.76 -13.51
C PRO A 136 -2.91 -2.56 -12.33
N VAL A 137 -2.81 -2.03 -11.12
CA VAL A 137 -3.28 -2.65 -9.89
C VAL A 137 -4.63 -2.06 -9.51
N LEU A 138 -5.63 -2.90 -9.26
CA LEU A 138 -6.94 -2.42 -8.82
C LEU A 138 -6.90 -2.06 -7.33
N TYR A 139 -7.56 -0.98 -6.95
CA TYR A 139 -7.73 -0.59 -5.56
C TYR A 139 -9.21 -0.33 -5.27
N GLN A 140 -9.86 -1.28 -4.61
CA GLN A 140 -11.31 -1.31 -4.48
C GLN A 140 -11.74 -1.38 -3.02
N TRP A 141 -12.77 -0.62 -2.64
CA TRP A 141 -13.30 -0.57 -1.28
C TRP A 141 -14.78 -0.94 -1.18
N ALA A 142 -15.41 -1.43 -2.26
CA ALA A 142 -16.76 -2.00 -2.20
C ALA A 142 -16.99 -3.09 -3.25
N LEU A 143 -18.00 -3.94 -3.00
CA LEU A 143 -18.56 -4.87 -3.98
C LEU A 143 -19.54 -4.13 -4.91
N GLU A 144 -19.06 -3.62 -6.03
CA GLU A 144 -19.85 -2.77 -6.95
C GLU A 144 -20.97 -3.52 -7.71
N ASN A 145 -20.88 -4.85 -7.79
CA ASN A 145 -21.92 -5.69 -8.39
C ASN A 145 -23.00 -6.13 -7.40
N TYR A 146 -22.92 -5.69 -6.14
CA TYR A 146 -23.85 -6.14 -5.10
C TYR A 146 -25.23 -5.52 -5.29
N THR A 147 -26.28 -6.34 -5.24
CA THR A 147 -27.67 -5.90 -5.30
C THR A 147 -28.48 -6.54 -4.17
N PRO A 148 -29.31 -5.76 -3.44
CA PRO A 148 -29.53 -4.31 -3.54
C PRO A 148 -28.51 -3.47 -2.73
N THR A 149 -28.02 -2.36 -3.29
CA THR A 149 -27.21 -1.36 -2.55
C THR A 149 -27.58 0.05 -2.99
N ASP A 150 -27.54 1.01 -2.05
CA ASP A 150 -27.67 2.45 -2.33
C ASP A 150 -26.32 3.13 -2.58
N ARG A 151 -25.24 2.33 -2.65
CA ARG A 151 -23.89 2.83 -2.90
C ARG A 151 -23.75 3.38 -4.31
N ASN A 152 -23.16 4.56 -4.41
CA ASN A 152 -22.84 5.25 -5.65
C ASN A 152 -21.62 6.16 -5.44
N LYS A 153 -21.20 6.87 -6.50
CA LYS A 153 -19.99 7.69 -6.49
C LYS A 153 -20.01 8.87 -5.51
N GLU A 154 -21.19 9.29 -5.06
CA GLU A 154 -21.37 10.41 -4.12
C GLU A 154 -21.31 9.95 -2.66
N LYS A 155 -21.28 8.63 -2.41
CA LYS A 155 -21.28 8.09 -1.04
C LYS A 155 -19.93 8.26 -0.34
N PRO A 156 -19.95 8.36 1.01
CA PRO A 156 -18.74 8.57 1.78
C PRO A 156 -17.74 7.41 1.69
N VAL A 157 -16.47 7.79 1.72
CA VAL A 157 -15.30 6.91 1.81
C VAL A 157 -14.43 7.43 2.93
N TYR A 158 -14.12 6.58 3.89
CA TYR A 158 -13.13 6.87 4.93
C TYR A 158 -11.74 6.63 4.35
N MET A 159 -10.89 7.65 4.44
CA MET A 159 -9.54 7.63 3.91
C MET A 159 -8.53 7.82 5.05
N TYR A 160 -7.66 6.84 5.19
CA TYR A 160 -6.55 6.85 6.15
C TYR A 160 -5.25 6.83 5.35
N VAL A 161 -4.42 7.86 5.48
CA VAL A 161 -3.17 7.98 4.70
C VAL A 161 -2.01 8.24 5.63
N ASN A 162 -0.92 7.50 5.46
CA ASN A 162 0.38 7.85 5.97
C ASN A 162 1.28 8.28 4.80
N VAL A 163 1.77 9.51 4.87
CA VAL A 163 2.60 10.14 3.85
C VAL A 163 4.02 10.24 4.36
N MET A 164 4.98 9.74 3.57
CA MET A 164 6.43 9.94 3.75
C MET A 164 7.04 10.27 2.40
N ASN A 165 8.14 11.02 2.33
CA ASN A 165 8.77 11.40 1.05
C ASN A 165 9.04 10.20 0.11
N ASN A 166 9.37 9.06 0.70
CA ASN A 166 9.73 7.84 0.00
C ASN A 166 8.54 6.92 -0.31
N ARG A 167 7.36 7.08 0.32
CA ARG A 167 6.22 6.18 0.15
C ARG A 167 4.88 6.72 0.66
N LEU A 168 3.80 6.17 0.11
CA LEU A 168 2.43 6.29 0.57
C LEU A 168 1.93 4.94 1.09
N ALA A 169 1.29 4.94 2.25
CA ALA A 169 0.51 3.81 2.74
C ALA A 169 -0.90 4.31 3.03
N MET A 170 -1.92 3.63 2.52
CA MET A 170 -3.29 4.11 2.58
C MET A 170 -4.28 2.98 2.83
N VAL A 171 -5.36 3.30 3.54
CA VAL A 171 -6.55 2.45 3.65
C VAL A 171 -7.77 3.24 3.23
N LEU A 172 -8.55 2.67 2.30
CA LEU A 172 -9.87 3.16 1.92
C LEU A 172 -10.92 2.19 2.44
N VAL A 173 -11.95 2.76 3.05
CA VAL A 173 -13.08 2.00 3.60
C VAL A 173 -14.37 2.63 3.10
N ALA A 174 -15.19 1.84 2.40
CA ALA A 174 -16.56 2.22 2.08
C ALA A 174 -17.37 2.42 3.35
N ASP A 175 -18.29 3.39 3.34
CA ASP A 175 -19.15 3.61 4.50
C ASP A 175 -20.07 2.40 4.79
N PRO A 176 -19.91 1.72 5.95
CA PRO A 176 -20.74 0.56 6.30
C PRO A 176 -22.20 0.94 6.56
N ALA A 177 -22.51 2.21 6.81
CA ALA A 177 -23.88 2.68 7.01
C ALA A 177 -24.72 2.66 5.73
N VAL A 178 -24.08 2.76 4.56
CA VAL A 178 -24.76 2.65 3.26
C VAL A 178 -25.21 1.21 3.02
N ASN A 179 -24.29 0.26 3.18
CA ASN A 179 -24.58 -1.16 3.14
C ASN A 179 -23.45 -1.95 3.83
N PHE A 180 -23.83 -2.81 4.78
CA PHE A 180 -22.89 -3.60 5.57
C PHE A 180 -22.32 -4.82 4.83
N LEU A 181 -22.96 -5.26 3.75
CA LEU A 181 -22.57 -6.47 3.02
C LEU A 181 -21.61 -6.17 1.86
N ASP A 182 -21.63 -4.95 1.32
CA ASP A 182 -20.81 -4.57 0.17
C ASP A 182 -19.51 -3.84 0.55
N TYR A 183 -19.40 -3.26 1.74
CA TYR A 183 -18.22 -2.47 2.10
C TYR A 183 -16.97 -3.36 2.24
N LYS A 184 -15.81 -2.79 1.90
CA LYS A 184 -14.50 -3.41 2.04
C LYS A 184 -13.51 -2.42 2.63
N LYS A 185 -12.48 -2.96 3.26
CA LYS A 185 -11.36 -2.28 3.90
C LYS A 185 -10.11 -2.65 3.12
N SER A 186 -9.66 -1.74 2.29
CA SER A 186 -8.61 -2.03 1.31
C SER A 186 -7.35 -1.27 1.61
N PHE A 187 -6.22 -1.97 1.66
CA PHE A 187 -4.91 -1.38 1.90
C PHE A 187 -4.15 -1.17 0.59
N LEU A 188 -3.36 -0.10 0.53
CA LEU A 188 -2.43 0.23 -0.54
C LEU A 188 -1.07 0.60 0.05
N TYR A 189 -0.01 0.13 -0.59
CA TYR A 189 1.36 0.62 -0.37
C TYR A 189 1.98 0.96 -1.72
N ALA A 190 2.49 2.17 -1.86
CA ALA A 190 3.18 2.63 -3.06
C ALA A 190 4.43 3.43 -2.68
N GLY A 191 5.61 2.97 -3.10
CA GLY A 191 6.87 3.67 -2.84
C GLY A 191 8.01 2.75 -2.40
N ALA A 192 9.05 3.36 -1.87
CA ALA A 192 10.27 2.66 -1.48
C ALA A 192 10.07 1.75 -0.27
N LEU A 193 10.78 0.63 -0.26
CA LEU A 193 10.96 -0.21 0.92
C LEU A 193 12.04 0.37 1.84
N LYS A 194 11.91 0.08 3.14
CA LYS A 194 12.98 0.30 4.10
C LYS A 194 14.06 -0.78 3.91
N PRO A 195 15.29 -0.42 3.50
CA PRO A 195 16.36 -1.39 3.28
C PRO A 195 16.92 -1.90 4.61
N PHE A 196 17.53 -3.09 4.57
CA PHE A 196 18.34 -3.57 5.69
C PHE A 196 19.71 -2.89 5.71
N LYS A 197 20.30 -2.77 6.90
CA LYS A 197 21.59 -2.10 7.13
C LYS A 197 22.71 -2.55 6.18
N TYR A 198 22.72 -3.82 5.78
CA TYR A 198 23.76 -4.40 4.92
C TYR A 198 23.44 -4.37 3.42
N ASN A 199 22.23 -3.96 3.03
CA ASN A 199 21.75 -3.96 1.64
C ASN A 199 21.63 -2.55 1.05
N LEU A 200 22.36 -1.57 1.60
CA LEU A 200 22.25 -0.16 1.17
C LEU A 200 22.78 0.14 -0.23
N ASN A 201 23.46 -0.83 -0.88
CA ASN A 201 24.10 -0.64 -2.19
C ASN A 201 23.25 -1.14 -3.38
N ASP A 202 22.22 -1.96 -3.14
CA ASP A 202 21.34 -2.53 -4.17
C ASP A 202 19.88 -2.16 -3.87
N VAL A 203 19.55 -0.91 -4.21
CA VAL A 203 18.31 -0.26 -3.77
C VAL A 203 17.59 0.51 -4.88
N ASP A 204 18.18 0.60 -6.07
CA ASP A 204 17.61 1.38 -7.19
C ASP A 204 16.23 0.88 -7.64
N GLY A 205 15.99 -0.43 -7.48
CA GLY A 205 14.73 -1.10 -7.79
C GLY A 205 13.75 -1.22 -6.63
N ASN A 206 14.08 -0.70 -5.44
CA ASN A 206 13.32 -0.98 -4.21
C ASN A 206 12.06 -0.14 -4.05
N VAL A 207 11.40 0.23 -5.15
CA VAL A 207 10.07 0.85 -5.16
C VAL A 207 9.05 -0.21 -5.47
N MET A 208 7.91 -0.19 -4.79
CA MET A 208 6.91 -1.22 -4.92
C MET A 208 5.50 -0.67 -4.96
N LEU A 209 4.58 -1.47 -5.49
CA LEU A 209 3.15 -1.21 -5.48
C LEU A 209 2.38 -2.48 -5.08
N THR A 210 1.42 -2.32 -4.18
CA THR A 210 0.36 -3.32 -3.93
C THR A 210 -0.91 -2.63 -3.49
N ALA A 211 -2.06 -3.21 -3.81
CA ALA A 211 -3.35 -2.73 -3.36
C ALA A 211 -4.36 -3.87 -3.20
N GLY A 212 -5.38 -3.66 -2.37
CA GLY A 212 -6.47 -4.61 -2.20
C GLY A 212 -7.56 -4.46 -3.25
N ALA A 213 -8.04 -5.58 -3.80
CA ALA A 213 -9.11 -5.60 -4.78
C ALA A 213 -10.19 -6.65 -4.45
N VAL A 214 -11.39 -6.41 -4.98
CA VAL A 214 -12.51 -7.35 -4.94
C VAL A 214 -12.44 -8.28 -6.15
N ILE A 215 -12.21 -7.69 -7.32
CA ILE A 215 -12.10 -8.39 -8.59
C ILE A 215 -10.80 -9.20 -8.60
N GLU A 216 -10.87 -10.43 -9.08
CA GLU A 216 -9.69 -11.30 -9.22
C GLU A 216 -8.63 -10.66 -10.12
N GLU A 217 -7.37 -10.73 -9.70
CA GLU A 217 -6.27 -10.23 -10.52
C GLU A 217 -6.05 -11.16 -11.73
N PRO A 218 -5.61 -10.63 -12.89
CA PRO A 218 -5.38 -11.46 -14.06
C PRO A 218 -4.23 -12.44 -13.84
N ASP A 219 -4.36 -13.63 -14.40
CA ASP A 219 -3.27 -14.60 -14.39
C ASP A 219 -2.13 -14.21 -15.34
N ILE A 220 -0.97 -14.84 -15.18
CA ILE A 220 0.21 -14.55 -15.99
C ILE A 220 -0.02 -14.81 -17.48
N SER A 221 -0.86 -15.78 -17.84
CA SER A 221 -1.15 -16.12 -19.23
C SER A 221 -2.01 -15.04 -19.90
N GLN A 222 -2.94 -14.44 -19.16
CA GLN A 222 -3.73 -13.29 -19.57
C GLN A 222 -2.83 -12.07 -19.77
N ILE A 223 -1.96 -11.77 -18.80
CA ILE A 223 -0.99 -10.67 -18.92
C ILE A 223 -0.09 -10.86 -20.15
N ALA A 224 0.45 -12.07 -20.34
CA ALA A 224 1.30 -12.43 -21.47
C ALA A 224 0.59 -12.28 -22.82
N THR A 225 -0.72 -12.55 -22.88
CA THR A 225 -1.52 -12.42 -24.11
C THR A 225 -1.68 -10.96 -24.53
N THR A 226 -1.89 -10.05 -23.57
CA THR A 226 -1.89 -8.59 -23.84
C THR A 226 -0.52 -8.07 -24.25
N GLY A 227 0.56 -8.63 -23.70
CA GLY A 227 1.95 -8.28 -24.01
C GLY A 227 2.41 -6.91 -23.50
N THR A 228 1.51 -5.95 -23.26
CA THR A 228 1.84 -4.57 -22.85
C THR A 228 2.59 -4.48 -21.53
N TYR A 229 2.23 -5.31 -20.56
CA TYR A 229 2.78 -5.29 -19.19
C TYR A 229 3.49 -6.60 -18.84
N TYR A 230 3.92 -7.37 -19.84
CA TYR A 230 4.53 -8.68 -19.61
C TYR A 230 6.05 -8.58 -19.56
N TYR A 231 6.62 -8.82 -18.37
CA TYR A 231 8.04 -8.78 -18.06
C TYR A 231 8.62 -10.18 -17.78
N GLY A 232 8.00 -11.23 -18.34
CA GLY A 232 8.38 -12.63 -18.13
C GLY A 232 7.47 -13.40 -17.18
N GLN A 233 7.79 -14.68 -16.94
CA GLN A 233 6.94 -15.64 -16.23
C GLN A 233 6.57 -15.22 -14.79
N TYR A 234 7.37 -14.36 -14.16
CA TYR A 234 7.15 -13.93 -12.78
C TYR A 234 6.68 -12.47 -12.69
N THR A 235 6.08 -11.94 -13.76
CA THR A 235 5.46 -10.61 -13.74
C THR A 235 4.35 -10.54 -12.69
N SER A 236 4.31 -9.46 -11.91
CA SER A 236 3.33 -9.24 -10.85
C SER A 236 2.12 -8.46 -11.34
N ALA A 237 0.92 -8.99 -11.07
CA ALA A 237 -0.34 -8.26 -11.23
C ALA A 237 -0.56 -7.20 -10.13
N GLY A 238 0.04 -7.40 -8.94
CA GLY A 238 0.14 -6.40 -7.87
C GLY A 238 -0.94 -6.44 -6.78
N ASN A 239 -1.98 -7.27 -6.90
CA ASN A 239 -3.04 -7.35 -5.89
C ASN A 239 -2.77 -8.43 -4.83
N ASN A 240 -2.46 -9.68 -5.22
CA ASN A 240 -2.00 -10.72 -4.27
C ASN A 240 -0.49 -10.76 -4.10
N THR A 241 0.23 -10.09 -5.01
CA THR A 241 1.68 -10.04 -5.04
C THR A 241 2.16 -8.62 -4.80
N LEU A 242 3.42 -8.48 -4.38
CA LEU A 242 4.08 -7.19 -4.23
C LEU A 242 4.81 -6.89 -5.56
N GLN A 243 4.30 -5.92 -6.32
CA GLN A 243 4.90 -5.55 -7.60
C GLN A 243 6.11 -4.65 -7.34
N MET A 244 7.31 -5.21 -7.46
CA MET A 244 8.56 -4.46 -7.29
C MET A 244 9.04 -3.89 -8.61
N LEU A 245 9.55 -2.66 -8.59
CA LEU A 245 10.02 -1.97 -9.78
C LEU A 245 11.11 -2.75 -10.51
N LYS A 246 12.18 -3.14 -9.80
CA LYS A 246 13.27 -3.97 -10.35
C LYS A 246 13.80 -4.98 -9.32
N THR A 247 14.13 -6.17 -9.81
CA THR A 247 14.88 -7.18 -9.07
C THR A 247 16.38 -6.81 -9.00
N LYS A 248 17.16 -7.55 -8.20
CA LYS A 248 18.62 -7.37 -8.10
C LYS A 248 19.29 -7.62 -9.44
N SER A 249 18.75 -8.57 -10.20
CA SER A 249 19.19 -8.86 -11.56
C SER A 249 18.72 -7.84 -12.60
N GLY A 250 17.92 -6.83 -12.20
CA GLY A 250 17.44 -5.78 -13.09
C GLY A 250 16.19 -6.14 -13.90
N ILE A 251 15.49 -7.23 -13.55
CA ILE A 251 14.23 -7.60 -14.19
C ILE A 251 13.10 -6.77 -13.58
N GLU A 252 12.25 -6.20 -14.42
CA GLU A 252 11.25 -5.22 -14.01
C GLU A 252 9.93 -5.86 -13.58
N PHE A 253 9.21 -5.22 -12.65
CA PHE A 253 7.83 -5.56 -12.24
C PHE A 253 7.58 -7.02 -11.86
N GLN A 254 8.57 -7.66 -11.21
CA GLN A 254 8.48 -9.05 -10.79
C GLN A 254 7.74 -9.20 -9.45
N GLN A 255 7.06 -10.34 -9.29
CA GLN A 255 6.31 -10.69 -8.10
C GLN A 255 7.22 -10.96 -6.91
N HIS A 256 6.93 -10.26 -5.81
CA HIS A 256 7.50 -10.51 -4.51
C HIS A 256 6.38 -10.85 -3.53
N TYR A 257 6.76 -11.41 -2.39
CA TYR A 257 5.82 -11.92 -1.40
C TYR A 257 6.10 -11.30 -0.05
N PRO A 258 5.06 -11.09 0.77
CA PRO A 258 5.27 -10.72 2.16
C PRO A 258 5.84 -11.91 2.94
N SER A 259 6.75 -11.61 3.85
CA SER A 259 7.24 -12.53 4.87
C SER A 259 7.17 -11.80 6.22
N PHE A 260 6.67 -12.48 7.23
CA PHE A 260 6.60 -11.94 8.58
C PHE A 260 6.53 -13.10 9.56
N ILE A 261 6.93 -12.82 10.80
CA ILE A 261 6.85 -13.79 11.87
C ILE A 261 5.38 -13.91 12.25
N THR A 262 4.84 -15.10 12.20
CA THR A 262 3.45 -15.41 12.55
C THR A 262 3.42 -16.61 13.50
N GLN A 263 2.33 -16.72 14.27
CA GLN A 263 2.00 -17.99 14.91
C GLN A 263 1.72 -19.06 13.86
N ALA A 264 1.64 -20.32 14.32
CA ALA A 264 1.23 -21.44 13.48
C ALA A 264 -0.06 -21.08 12.71
N PRO A 265 -0.03 -21.15 11.37
CA PRO A 265 -1.22 -20.91 10.57
C PRO A 265 -2.31 -21.96 10.87
N PRO A 266 -3.60 -21.62 10.63
CA PRO A 266 -4.68 -22.58 10.75
C PRO A 266 -4.47 -23.80 9.84
N LYS A 267 -5.06 -24.93 10.22
CA LYS A 267 -5.13 -26.11 9.35
C LYS A 267 -5.67 -25.74 7.97
N GLY A 268 -4.98 -26.16 6.92
CA GLY A 268 -5.28 -25.95 5.51
C GLY A 268 -4.77 -24.62 4.96
N LYS A 269 -4.09 -23.82 5.80
CA LYS A 269 -3.58 -22.49 5.44
C LYS A 269 -2.06 -22.37 5.50
N ALA A 270 -1.38 -23.47 5.84
CA ALA A 270 0.07 -23.63 5.90
C ALA A 270 0.61 -24.46 4.74
N TYR A 271 1.94 -24.53 4.61
CA TYR A 271 2.60 -25.66 3.96
C TYR A 271 2.23 -26.96 4.68
N GLN A 272 1.71 -27.94 3.93
CA GLN A 272 1.44 -29.29 4.43
C GLN A 272 2.67 -30.15 4.21
N ASP A 273 3.23 -30.67 5.29
CA ASP A 273 4.36 -31.58 5.20
C ASP A 273 3.91 -32.94 4.62
N PRO A 274 4.65 -33.54 3.67
CA PRO A 274 4.26 -34.80 3.04
C PRO A 274 4.17 -35.99 4.01
N GLU A 275 4.90 -35.98 5.13
CA GLU A 275 4.95 -37.06 6.11
C GLU A 275 4.17 -36.73 7.38
N LEU A 276 4.31 -35.50 7.89
CA LEU A 276 3.65 -35.04 9.13
C LEU A 276 2.23 -34.52 8.90
N GLY A 277 1.83 -34.32 7.64
CA GLY A 277 0.57 -33.72 7.27
C GLY A 277 0.49 -32.25 7.69
N ASP A 278 -0.73 -31.77 7.90
CA ASP A 278 -0.97 -30.41 8.35
C ASP A 278 -0.69 -30.28 9.85
N THR A 279 0.46 -29.72 10.19
CA THR A 279 0.83 -29.41 11.59
C THR A 279 0.11 -28.16 12.12
N GLY A 280 -0.72 -27.51 11.29
CA GLY A 280 -1.46 -26.32 11.63
C GLY A 280 -2.33 -26.52 12.88
N LEU A 281 -2.08 -25.69 13.88
CA LEU A 281 -2.91 -25.63 15.08
C LEU A 281 -4.04 -24.65 14.80
N GLU A 282 -5.28 -25.06 15.01
CA GLU A 282 -6.39 -24.12 15.00
C GLU A 282 -6.25 -23.22 16.23
N LEU A 283 -5.86 -21.97 16.01
CA LEU A 283 -5.88 -20.96 17.07
C LEU A 283 -7.32 -20.83 17.55
N GLU A 284 -7.53 -21.00 18.86
CA GLU A 284 -8.87 -20.88 19.44
C GLU A 284 -9.38 -19.45 19.22
N PRO A 285 -10.47 -19.25 18.47
CA PRO A 285 -10.90 -17.93 18.00
C PRO A 285 -11.16 -16.91 19.12
N GLN A 286 -11.55 -17.35 20.31
CA GLN A 286 -11.90 -16.47 21.45
C GLN A 286 -10.76 -16.34 22.49
N GLY A 287 -9.79 -17.25 22.48
CA GLY A 287 -8.80 -17.42 23.54
C GLY A 287 -7.39 -16.97 23.16
N PHE A 288 -7.12 -16.75 21.88
CA PHE A 288 -5.86 -16.12 21.45
C PHE A 288 -5.89 -14.62 21.72
N GLN A 289 -5.64 -14.28 22.98
CA GLN A 289 -5.64 -12.93 23.55
C GLN A 289 -4.21 -12.41 23.70
N ALA A 290 -4.06 -11.17 24.16
CA ALA A 290 -2.79 -10.70 24.72
C ALA A 290 -2.23 -11.74 25.70
N SER A 291 -0.92 -11.98 25.64
CA SER A 291 -0.29 -12.97 26.51
C SER A 291 -0.63 -12.70 27.97
N LYS A 292 -1.16 -13.68 28.71
CA LYS A 292 -1.47 -13.51 30.14
C LYS A 292 -0.25 -13.14 30.99
N TRP A 293 0.95 -13.47 30.51
CA TRP A 293 2.20 -13.17 31.21
C TRP A 293 2.73 -11.76 30.90
N THR A 294 2.68 -11.32 29.65
CA THR A 294 3.28 -10.04 29.23
C THR A 294 2.26 -8.95 28.96
N SER A 295 0.98 -9.30 28.81
CA SER A 295 -0.11 -8.45 28.31
C SER A 295 0.18 -7.85 26.92
N LYS A 296 1.05 -8.48 26.12
CA LYS A 296 1.44 -8.01 24.79
C LYS A 296 0.81 -8.84 23.68
N TYR A 297 0.54 -8.18 22.56
CA TYR A 297 0.17 -8.79 21.29
C TYR A 297 1.39 -9.10 20.45
N HIS A 298 1.27 -10.10 19.57
CA HIS A 298 2.30 -10.39 18.58
C HIS A 298 2.16 -9.47 17.38
N LEU A 299 3.24 -8.76 17.07
CA LEU A 299 3.36 -7.83 15.95
C LEU A 299 4.61 -8.19 15.18
N SER A 300 4.58 -8.04 13.85
CA SER A 300 5.75 -8.33 13.03
C SER A 300 5.92 -7.31 11.91
N PRO A 301 7.15 -6.85 11.62
CA PRO A 301 7.42 -6.12 10.39
C PRO A 301 7.00 -6.94 9.17
N ILE A 302 6.51 -6.27 8.12
CA ILE A 302 6.21 -6.92 6.83
C ILE A 302 7.49 -6.86 5.99
N TYR A 303 8.21 -7.98 5.93
CA TYR A 303 9.36 -8.14 5.05
C TYR A 303 8.92 -8.45 3.62
N VAL A 304 9.72 -8.05 2.64
CA VAL A 304 9.49 -8.33 1.22
C VAL A 304 10.56 -9.29 0.74
N VAL A 305 10.13 -10.42 0.19
CA VAL A 305 11.01 -11.50 -0.26
C VAL A 305 10.74 -11.85 -1.72
N HIS A 306 11.82 -12.03 -2.48
CA HIS A 306 11.78 -12.69 -3.79
C HIS A 306 12.25 -14.14 -3.62
N PRO A 307 11.58 -15.14 -4.22
CA PRO A 307 11.99 -16.54 -4.08
C PRO A 307 13.43 -16.82 -4.53
N TYR A 308 13.92 -16.10 -5.55
CA TYR A 308 15.27 -16.29 -6.08
C TYR A 308 16.33 -15.36 -5.45
N GLU A 309 15.93 -14.21 -4.91
CA GLU A 309 16.89 -13.18 -4.46
C GLU A 309 16.92 -13.02 -2.94
N GLY A 310 15.95 -13.61 -2.24
CA GLY A 310 15.79 -13.47 -0.81
C GLY A 310 15.17 -12.12 -0.43
N TYR A 311 15.52 -11.64 0.75
CA TYR A 311 14.93 -10.46 1.37
C TYR A 311 15.42 -9.16 0.73
N ARG A 312 14.49 -8.31 0.30
CA ARG A 312 14.78 -7.01 -0.34
C ARG A 312 14.69 -5.84 0.66
N GLY A 313 13.74 -5.90 1.57
CA GLY A 313 13.52 -4.88 2.59
C GLY A 313 12.29 -5.18 3.42
N GLN A 314 11.76 -4.15 4.06
CA GLN A 314 10.49 -4.21 4.78
C GLN A 314 9.63 -2.98 4.47
N PHE A 315 8.33 -3.07 4.71
CA PHE A 315 7.47 -1.89 4.65
C PHE A 315 7.90 -0.87 5.70
N ASP A 316 7.88 0.41 5.32
CA ASP A 316 8.23 1.48 6.25
C ASP A 316 7.01 1.92 7.06
N ASN A 317 7.13 1.90 8.39
CA ASN A 317 6.07 2.25 9.35
C ASN A 317 4.73 1.50 9.13
N CYS A 318 4.80 0.27 8.62
CA CYS A 318 3.67 -0.64 8.53
C CYS A 318 4.04 -2.01 9.14
N ILE A 319 3.11 -2.60 9.89
CA ILE A 319 3.32 -3.88 10.58
C ILE A 319 2.15 -4.84 10.32
N ALA A 320 2.47 -6.14 10.29
CA ALA A 320 1.50 -7.21 10.26
C ALA A 320 1.01 -7.49 11.68
N VAL A 321 -0.30 -7.58 11.83
CA VAL A 321 -0.97 -7.78 13.11
C VAL A 321 -1.97 -8.92 12.98
N THR A 322 -2.01 -9.82 13.95
CA THR A 322 -3.02 -10.89 13.97
C THR A 322 -4.42 -10.28 14.10
N LYS A 323 -5.40 -10.82 13.37
CA LYS A 323 -6.80 -10.34 13.43
C LYS A 323 -7.54 -10.72 14.71
N HIS A 324 -6.93 -11.52 15.58
CA HIS A 324 -7.59 -12.07 16.76
C HIS A 324 -7.68 -11.03 17.88
N ASN A 325 -8.91 -10.73 18.31
CA ASN A 325 -9.23 -9.83 19.43
C ASN A 325 -8.60 -8.43 19.33
N ILE A 326 -8.50 -7.90 18.11
CA ILE A 326 -8.15 -6.51 17.82
C ILE A 326 -9.22 -6.01 16.86
N LEU A 327 -9.87 -4.91 17.19
CA LEU A 327 -10.96 -4.34 16.38
C LEU A 327 -10.39 -3.36 15.36
N HIS A 328 -11.05 -3.28 14.21
CA HIS A 328 -10.72 -2.27 13.20
C HIS A 328 -10.70 -0.86 13.82
N LEU A 329 -9.65 -0.10 13.52
CA LEU A 329 -9.33 1.23 14.06
C LEU A 329 -8.77 1.28 15.49
N ASP A 330 -8.52 0.14 16.14
CA ASP A 330 -7.81 0.12 17.42
C ASP A 330 -6.39 0.72 17.29
N GLU A 331 -5.93 1.33 18.38
CA GLU A 331 -4.58 1.88 18.49
C GLU A 331 -3.66 0.90 19.21
N LEU A 332 -2.55 0.57 18.55
CA LEU A 332 -1.52 -0.32 19.07
C LEU A 332 -0.33 0.51 19.49
N ILE A 333 -0.02 0.52 20.78
CA ILE A 333 1.10 1.27 21.34
C ILE A 333 2.31 0.34 21.48
N ILE A 334 3.43 0.74 20.90
CA ILE A 334 4.70 0.02 20.96
C ILE A 334 5.71 0.91 21.68
N ASP A 335 6.20 0.45 22.83
CA ASP A 335 7.34 1.06 23.49
C ASP A 335 8.61 0.77 22.69
N VAL A 336 9.38 1.81 22.38
CA VAL A 336 10.60 1.74 21.58
C VAL A 336 11.78 2.27 22.37
N GLU A 337 12.92 1.58 22.24
CA GLU A 337 14.17 1.99 22.87
C GLU A 337 15.17 2.51 21.81
N GLY A 338 15.97 3.50 22.17
CA GLY A 338 17.06 4.02 21.32
C GLY A 338 16.61 4.96 20.19
N LYS A 339 15.40 5.51 20.27
CA LYS A 339 14.90 6.59 19.40
C LYS A 339 14.74 7.90 20.18
N SER A 340 14.47 8.99 19.47
CA SER A 340 14.17 10.29 20.09
C SER A 340 12.80 10.33 20.79
N TRP A 341 11.98 9.31 20.62
CA TRP A 341 10.67 9.11 21.22
C TRP A 341 10.61 7.76 21.91
N ASP A 342 9.66 7.61 22.84
CA ASP A 342 9.53 6.39 23.65
C ASP A 342 8.42 5.47 23.14
N GLN A 343 7.43 6.02 22.42
CA GLN A 343 6.30 5.22 21.94
C GLN A 343 5.97 5.49 20.48
N GLU A 344 5.60 4.42 19.78
CA GLU A 344 5.02 4.45 18.45
C GLU A 344 3.57 3.96 18.53
N VAL A 345 2.63 4.76 18.03
CA VAL A 345 1.21 4.41 18.02
C VAL A 345 0.81 4.07 16.60
N TYR A 346 0.39 2.83 16.38
CA TYR A 346 -0.08 2.34 15.10
C TYR A 346 -1.61 2.24 15.09
N ARG A 347 -2.24 2.66 14.00
CA ARG A 347 -3.68 2.43 13.76
C ARG A 347 -3.84 1.09 13.05
N TYR A 348 -4.64 0.19 13.61
CA TYR A 348 -4.89 -1.13 13.05
C TYR A 348 -6.05 -1.15 12.05
N PHE A 349 -5.86 -1.89 10.95
CA PHE A 349 -6.83 -2.10 9.90
C PHE A 349 -7.00 -3.60 9.62
N ASP A 350 -8.18 -4.13 9.94
CA ASP A 350 -8.61 -5.44 9.48
C ASP A 350 -8.98 -5.39 7.99
N THR A 351 -8.01 -5.59 7.10
CA THR A 351 -8.24 -5.59 5.65
C THR A 351 -8.99 -6.83 5.19
N ASP A 352 -10.05 -6.68 4.39
CA ASP A 352 -10.97 -7.78 4.03
C ASP A 352 -11.27 -7.89 2.53
N THR A 353 -10.47 -7.25 1.68
CA THR A 353 -10.56 -7.43 0.23
C THR A 353 -10.15 -8.85 -0.19
N ALA A 354 -10.86 -9.40 -1.18
CA ALA A 354 -10.66 -10.77 -1.64
C ALA A 354 -9.26 -11.00 -2.20
N GLN A 355 -8.75 -10.05 -2.99
CA GLN A 355 -7.37 -9.99 -3.43
C GLN A 355 -6.60 -9.04 -2.51
N ASN A 356 -5.53 -9.52 -1.91
CA ASN A 356 -4.63 -8.73 -1.09
C ASN A 356 -3.30 -9.50 -0.92
N PHE A 357 -2.22 -8.76 -0.65
CA PHE A 357 -0.89 -9.35 -0.56
C PHE A 357 -0.73 -10.42 0.54
N MET A 358 -1.58 -10.44 1.57
CA MET A 358 -1.53 -11.46 2.63
C MET A 358 -1.96 -12.85 2.14
N ASN A 359 -2.68 -12.94 1.02
CA ASN A 359 -3.16 -14.21 0.47
C ASN A 359 -2.02 -15.19 0.15
N LEU A 360 -0.85 -14.67 -0.26
CA LEU A 360 0.33 -15.46 -0.60
C LEU A 360 1.41 -15.42 0.50
N SER A 361 1.01 -15.04 1.72
CA SER A 361 1.86 -15.08 2.91
C SER A 361 1.75 -16.40 3.66
N ALA A 362 2.66 -16.64 4.61
CA ALA A 362 2.61 -17.82 5.48
C ALA A 362 1.37 -17.86 6.40
N ASN A 363 0.70 -16.73 6.65
CA ASN A 363 -0.56 -16.68 7.38
C ASN A 363 -1.49 -15.59 6.80
N GLN A 364 -2.57 -16.04 6.16
CA GLN A 364 -3.56 -15.16 5.52
C GLN A 364 -4.42 -14.36 6.53
N ARG A 365 -4.47 -14.75 7.82
CA ARG A 365 -5.31 -14.10 8.85
C ARG A 365 -4.59 -12.96 9.57
N MET A 366 -3.96 -12.10 8.78
CA MET A 366 -3.26 -10.91 9.28
C MET A 366 -3.95 -9.66 8.75
N GLY A 367 -4.05 -8.64 9.58
CA GLY A 367 -4.34 -7.27 9.18
C GLY A 367 -3.06 -6.44 9.09
N VAL A 368 -3.21 -5.18 8.75
CA VAL A 368 -2.10 -4.22 8.64
C VAL A 368 -2.33 -3.10 9.63
N ALA A 369 -1.28 -2.68 10.34
CA ALA A 369 -1.31 -1.44 11.10
C ALA A 369 -0.30 -0.44 10.54
N ILE A 370 -0.71 0.84 10.50
CA ILE A 370 0.08 1.94 9.95
C ILE A 370 0.42 2.90 11.08
N LEU A 371 1.67 3.38 11.15
CA LEU A 371 2.07 4.36 12.17
C LEU A 371 1.20 5.62 12.08
N LYS A 372 0.62 6.03 13.19
CA LYS A 372 -0.26 7.18 13.31
C LYS A 372 0.45 8.36 13.95
N GLU A 373 1.18 8.11 15.03
CA GLU A 373 1.90 9.14 15.78
C GLU A 373 3.08 8.52 16.53
N VAL A 374 4.03 9.38 16.92
CA VAL A 374 5.08 9.04 17.88
C VAL A 374 4.91 9.91 19.11
N ARG A 375 5.23 9.38 20.29
CA ARG A 375 5.11 10.10 21.56
C ARG A 375 6.47 10.23 22.23
N TYR A 376 6.83 11.48 22.51
CA TYR A 376 8.06 11.87 23.19
C TYR A 376 7.84 11.80 24.70
N THR A 377 8.93 11.60 25.45
CA THR A 377 8.91 11.73 26.91
C THR A 377 8.47 13.14 27.28
N ALA A 378 7.52 13.25 28.22
CA ALA A 378 7.07 14.54 28.74
C ALA A 378 8.14 15.24 29.59
#